data_AF-A0A2S9G6F9-F1
#
_entry.id   AF-A0A2S9G6F9-F1
#
_cell.length_a   1.000
_cell.length_b   1.000
_cell.length_c   1.000
_cell.angle_alpha   90.00
_cell.angle_beta   90.00
_cell.angle_gamma   90.00
#
_symmetry.space_group_name_H-M   'P 1'
#
loop_
_entity.id
_entity.type
_entity.pdbx_description
1 polymer ?
#
loop_
_entity_poly.entity_id
_entity_poly.type
_entity_poly.pdbx_seq_one_letter_code
_entity_poly.pdbx_strand_id
1 'polypeptide(L)'
;LQVTDAVEGRVRVRMLVSASNAGALFDLRCDIREGMVAWLQRTNPGALPRQRIEHRTDTDRDVPNNVAHLGRPQADSGLFSGNA
;
A
#
# COMPACT_ATOMS: atom_id res chain seq x y z
N LEU A 1 -21.92 9.42 -17.36
CA LEU A 1 -20.90 9.02 -16.37
C LEU A 1 -21.04 9.93 -15.15
N GLN A 2 -21.09 9.38 -13.94
CA GLN A 2 -21.17 10.17 -12.71
C GLN A 2 -20.08 9.74 -11.73
N VAL A 3 -19.29 10.68 -11.22
CA VAL A 3 -18.42 10.43 -10.07
C VAL A 3 -19.26 10.63 -8.82
N THR A 4 -19.41 9.58 -8.02
CA THR A 4 -20.23 9.61 -6.80
C THR A 4 -19.41 9.91 -5.55
N ASP A 5 -18.10 9.63 -5.60
CA ASP A 5 -17.19 9.76 -4.46
C ASP A 5 -15.72 9.76 -4.93
N ALA A 6 -14.83 10.38 -4.17
CA ALA A 6 -13.39 10.51 -4.48
C ALA A 6 -12.52 10.58 -3.20
N VAL A 7 -12.73 9.66 -2.27
CA VAL A 7 -12.02 9.58 -0.98
C VAL A 7 -11.03 8.41 -0.94
N GLU A 8 -10.08 8.46 0.00
CA GLU A 8 -9.13 7.36 0.28
C GLU A 8 -8.30 6.89 -0.93
N GLY A 9 -7.97 7.80 -1.85
CA GLY A 9 -7.22 7.47 -3.06
C GLY A 9 -8.00 6.60 -4.05
N ARG A 10 -9.33 6.58 -3.96
CA ARG A 10 -10.21 5.84 -4.88
C ARG A 10 -11.30 6.77 -5.41
N VAL A 11 -11.68 6.57 -6.68
CA VAL A 11 -12.81 7.29 -7.30
C VAL A 11 -13.93 6.29 -7.55
N ARG A 12 -15.11 6.54 -6.99
CA ARG A 12 -16.31 5.72 -7.25
C ARG A 12 -17.08 6.32 -8.41
N VAL A 13 -17.18 5.56 -9.49
CA VAL A 13 -17.83 6.00 -10.72
C VAL A 13 -19.06 5.15 -11.00
N ARG A 14 -20.19 5.81 -11.28
CA ARG A 14 -21.45 5.20 -11.69
C ARG A 14 -21.68 5.42 -13.17
N MET A 15 -22.01 4.33 -13.86
CA MET A 15 -22.37 4.31 -15.28
C MET A 15 -23.76 3.74 -15.41
N LEU A 16 -24.65 4.48 -16.08
CA LEU A 16 -25.93 3.96 -16.54
C LEU A 16 -25.73 3.43 -17.95
N VAL A 17 -26.08 2.16 -18.13
CA VAL A 17 -25.99 1.44 -19.39
C VAL A 17 -27.30 0.67 -19.58
N SER A 18 -27.70 0.48 -20.82
CA SER A 18 -28.89 -0.28 -21.18
C SER A 18 -28.55 -1.30 -22.26
N ALA A 19 -29.33 -2.37 -22.32
CA ALA A 19 -29.23 -3.39 -23.34
C ALA A 19 -30.63 -3.97 -23.63
N SER A 20 -30.75 -4.72 -24.72
CA SER A 20 -32.04 -5.27 -25.19
C SER A 20 -32.61 -6.36 -24.29
N ASN A 21 -31.77 -7.03 -23.50
CA ASN A 21 -32.17 -8.06 -22.53
C ASN A 21 -31.16 -8.16 -21.38
N ALA A 22 -31.50 -8.94 -20.35
CA ALA A 22 -30.67 -9.10 -19.16
C ALA A 22 -29.30 -9.73 -19.42
N GLY A 23 -29.21 -10.67 -20.37
CA GLY A 23 -27.96 -11.30 -20.77
C GLY A 23 -27.00 -10.28 -21.39
N ALA A 24 -27.47 -9.56 -22.40
CA ALA A 24 -26.70 -8.49 -23.03
C ALA A 24 -26.31 -7.37 -22.05
N LEU A 25 -27.14 -7.08 -21.05
CA LEU A 25 -26.82 -6.10 -20.00
C LEU A 25 -25.72 -6.59 -19.07
N PHE A 26 -25.65 -7.89 -18.80
CA PHE A 26 -24.56 -8.47 -18.02
C PHE A 26 -23.24 -8.38 -18.80
N ASP A 27 -23.24 -8.82 -20.05
CA ASP A 27 -22.06 -8.81 -20.91
C ASP A 27 -21.52 -7.39 -21.10
N LEU A 28 -22.39 -6.43 -21.43
CA LEU A 28 -22.01 -5.02 -21.58
C LEU A 28 -21.35 -4.44 -20.32
N ARG A 29 -21.82 -4.82 -19.11
CA ARG A 29 -21.21 -4.36 -17.86
C ARG A 29 -19.81 -4.96 -17.67
N CYS A 30 -19.60 -6.21 -18.08
CA CYS A 30 -18.29 -6.84 -18.05
C CYS A 30 -17.33 -6.17 -19.04
N ASP A 31 -17.76 -5.99 -20.29
CA ASP A 31 -16.97 -5.35 -21.36
C ASP A 31 -16.54 -3.94 -20.96
N ILE A 32 -17.46 -3.14 -20.42
CA ILE A 32 -17.14 -1.79 -19.96
C ILE A 32 -16.13 -1.83 -18.81
N ARG A 33 -16.32 -2.69 -17.81
CA ARG A 33 -15.39 -2.82 -16.67
C ARG A 33 -13.99 -3.19 -17.15
N GLU A 34 -13.88 -4.19 -18.00
CA GLU A 34 -12.60 -4.70 -18.51
C GLU A 34 -11.93 -3.69 -19.42
N GLY A 35 -12.69 -3.06 -20.32
CA GLY A 35 -12.21 -2.00 -21.19
C GLY A 35 -11.66 -0.79 -20.42
N MET A 36 -12.34 -0.39 -19.33
CA MET A 36 -11.86 0.69 -18.47
C MET A 36 -10.56 0.36 -17.75
N VAL A 37 -10.45 -0.84 -17.18
CA VAL A 37 -9.21 -1.28 -16.51
C VAL A 37 -8.07 -1.31 -17.50
N ALA A 38 -8.30 -1.89 -18.69
CA ALA A 38 -7.29 -1.96 -19.73
C ALA A 38 -6.90 -0.56 -20.25
N TRP A 39 -7.85 0.35 -20.42
CA TRP A 39 -7.58 1.74 -20.79
C TRP A 39 -6.76 2.47 -19.72
N LEU A 40 -7.10 2.31 -18.44
CA LEU A 40 -6.40 2.96 -17.33
C LEU A 40 -4.97 2.45 -17.21
N GLN A 41 -4.77 1.13 -17.33
CA GLN A 41 -3.45 0.50 -17.35
C GLN A 41 -2.56 1.04 -18.48
N ARG A 42 -3.10 1.26 -19.69
CA ARG A 42 -2.32 1.79 -20.82
C ARG A 42 -2.06 3.29 -20.73
N THR A 43 -3.05 4.07 -20.30
CA THR A 43 -3.02 5.53 -20.38
C THR A 43 -2.35 6.16 -19.17
N ASN A 44 -2.57 5.59 -17.98
CA ASN A 44 -1.98 6.08 -16.74
C ASN A 44 -1.77 4.94 -15.72
N PRO A 45 -0.70 4.14 -15.85
CA PRO A 45 -0.40 3.06 -14.91
C PRO A 45 -0.34 3.50 -13.44
N GLY A 46 0.03 4.77 -13.19
CA GLY A 46 0.14 5.35 -11.85
C GLY A 46 -1.21 5.65 -11.18
N ALA A 47 -2.32 5.63 -11.92
CA ALA A 47 -3.65 5.88 -11.37
C ALA A 47 -4.28 4.66 -10.68
N LEU A 48 -3.69 3.47 -10.81
CA LEU A 48 -4.18 2.29 -10.11
C LEU A 48 -3.90 2.39 -8.61
N PRO A 49 -4.82 1.96 -7.73
CA PRO A 49 -4.60 1.99 -6.29
C PRO A 49 -3.33 1.23 -5.91
N ARG A 50 -2.43 1.89 -5.17
CA ARG A 50 -1.18 1.29 -4.66
C ARG A 50 -1.29 1.15 -3.15
N GLN A 51 -0.94 -0.03 -2.64
CA GLN A 51 -0.80 -0.27 -1.21
C GLN A 51 0.67 -0.57 -0.91
N ARG A 52 1.26 0.18 0.03
CA ARG A 52 2.59 -0.13 0.56
C ARG A 52 2.41 -1.12 1.70
N ILE A 53 3.07 -2.27 1.60
CA ILE A 53 3.06 -3.31 2.63
C ILE A 53 4.45 -3.33 3.26
N GLU A 54 4.53 -3.12 4.58
CA GLU A 54 5.76 -3.37 5.34
C GLU A 54 5.72 -4.79 5.90
N HIS A 55 6.72 -5.59 5.54
CA HIS A 55 6.89 -6.92 6.09
C HIS A 55 7.73 -6.81 7.36
N ARG A 56 7.13 -7.12 8.52
CA ARG A 56 7.91 -7.30 9.77
C ARG A 56 8.68 -8.60 9.67
N THR A 57 9.98 -8.52 9.42
CA THR A 57 10.90 -9.65 9.58
C THR A 57 11.03 -10.00 11.06
N ASP A 58 11.00 -11.30 11.38
CA ASP A 58 11.03 -11.88 12.73
C ASP A 58 12.36 -11.63 13.50
N THR A 59 13.27 -10.84 12.92
CA THR A 59 14.56 -10.46 13.50
C THR A 59 14.42 -9.46 14.65
N ASP A 60 13.22 -8.91 14.86
CA ASP A 60 12.88 -7.98 15.95
C ASP A 60 12.15 -8.69 17.11
N ARG A 61 12.27 -10.02 17.25
CA ARG A 61 11.92 -10.64 18.52
C ARG A 61 12.86 -10.08 19.57
N ASP A 62 12.33 -9.21 20.42
CA ASP A 62 12.93 -8.77 21.68
C ASP A 62 13.60 -9.98 22.36
N VAL A 63 14.90 -10.12 22.16
CA VAL A 63 15.71 -11.01 22.98
C VAL A 63 15.78 -10.29 24.32
N PRO A 64 15.19 -10.82 25.41
CA PRO A 64 15.22 -10.14 26.68
C PRO A 64 16.68 -9.87 27.04
N ASN A 65 17.00 -8.59 27.21
CA ASN A 65 18.33 -8.02 27.41
C ASN A 65 18.86 -8.36 28.82
N ASN A 66 18.74 -9.62 29.24
CA ASN A 66 19.10 -10.10 30.57
C ASN A 66 20.47 -10.79 30.58
N VAL A 67 21.44 -10.24 29.84
CA VAL A 67 22.85 -10.67 29.91
C VAL A 67 23.75 -9.56 30.48
N ALA A 68 23.18 -8.41 30.86
CA ALA A 68 23.95 -7.24 31.32
C ALA A 68 24.17 -7.15 32.85
N HIS A 69 24.33 -8.29 33.56
CA HIS A 69 24.79 -8.21 34.96
C HIS A 69 25.75 -9.32 35.42
N LEU A 70 26.55 -9.89 34.51
CA LEU A 70 27.69 -10.71 34.88
C LEU A 70 28.99 -10.04 34.43
N GLY A 71 29.46 -9.14 35.31
CA GLY A 71 30.88 -8.91 35.58
C GLY A 71 31.79 -8.53 34.42
N ARG A 72 31.94 -7.23 34.17
CA ARG A 72 33.22 -6.63 33.77
C ARG A 72 33.40 -5.30 34.49
N PRO A 73 34.46 -5.11 35.30
CA PRO A 73 34.86 -3.77 35.71
C PRO A 73 35.35 -3.02 34.47
N GLN A 74 34.56 -2.04 34.01
CA GLN A 74 34.92 -1.14 32.92
C GLN A 74 35.91 -0.12 33.46
N ALA A 75 37.20 -0.42 33.30
CA ALA A 75 38.29 0.50 33.59
C ALA A 75 38.39 1.58 32.51
N ASP A 76 38.55 2.80 33.02
CA ASP A 76 39.25 3.97 32.50
C ASP A 76 38.82 4.63 31.18
N SER A 77 38.07 5.72 31.36
CA SER A 77 38.60 7.09 31.21
C SER A 77 39.54 7.35 30.03
N GLY A 78 39.01 7.98 28.99
CA GLY A 78 39.80 8.83 28.11
C GLY A 78 39.42 8.73 26.64
N LEU A 79 39.56 9.85 25.96
CA LEU A 79 39.61 9.97 24.49
C LEU A 79 38.28 10.11 23.77
N PHE A 80 37.51 11.16 24.09
CA PHE A 80 36.94 12.01 23.04
C PHE A 80 36.84 13.46 23.54
N SER A 81 37.88 14.24 23.25
CA SER A 81 37.81 15.70 23.20
C SER A 81 37.42 16.08 21.77
N GLY A 82 36.20 16.56 21.59
CA GLY A 82 35.77 17.27 20.39
C GLY A 82 35.51 18.72 20.78
N ASN A 83 36.32 19.65 20.27
CA ASN A 83 36.12 21.08 20.42
C ASN A 83 34.92 21.55 19.60
N ALA A 84 34.25 22.57 20.16
CA ALA A 84 33.16 23.36 19.56
C ALA A 84 33.65 24.29 18.44
#